data_AF-K6PNP9-F1
#
_entry.id   AF-K6PNP9-F1
#
_cell.length_a   1.000
_cell.length_b   1.000
_cell.length_c   1.000
_cell.angle_alpha   90.00
_cell.angle_beta   90.00
_cell.angle_gamma   90.00
#
_symmetry.space_group_name_H-M   'P 1'
#
loop_
_entity.id
_entity.type
_entity.pdbx_description
1 polymer ?
#
loop_
_entity_poly.entity_id
_entity_poly.type
_entity_poly.pdbx_seq_one_letter_code
_entity_poly.pdbx_strand_id
1 'polypeptide(L)'
;MAGSGAGEVRFDYDAVFDPDDYLYFYEPILTSERTQREVALVWTLLDLRPGEAVLDLACGHGRLAVPLATLGARVTGLDRSVGFLARAREEAARQGVEVEWVQGDMRRLPWRDRFDAAFNVFTSFGYFADEENLAVLQQVAQALRPGGRFLLETVFRDAVLARFAPYNVVERGDDVLIDAHRWDPVTGRMITRRTVRRAGQVRRGEFFVRLYTPPELASLFEQAGLEVTGFYDETGAALSAQSRRLVVVGRKRPAGRRVQGGGAEGPPPGALVPAALAEFLRLYHAGRFFESHEVLEEAWHRTRSDFYHGLIILAAAFVRRDRGTPRGVRRNLAKARRYLERYRPRYLGLDVEAVLAFIDRQIPAVEQAGDPEGDALRRLVPDLPLPVHPGWVRGDEPEWQDEVV
;
A
#
# COMPACT_ATOMS: atom_id res chain seq x y z
N MET A 1 -33.43 2.86 -18.65
CA MET A 1 -34.37 3.20 -17.56
C MET A 1 -33.68 2.92 -16.24
N ALA A 2 -33.63 3.96 -15.39
CA ALA A 2 -33.09 4.03 -14.03
C ALA A 2 -31.59 3.74 -13.85
N GLY A 3 -30.79 4.81 -13.90
CA GLY A 3 -29.53 4.84 -13.17
C GLY A 3 -29.81 4.90 -11.68
N SER A 4 -29.09 4.10 -10.89
CA SER A 4 -28.91 4.35 -9.46
C SER A 4 -27.53 4.95 -9.29
N GLY A 5 -27.48 6.29 -9.20
CA GLY A 5 -26.31 6.98 -8.70
C GLY A 5 -25.93 6.37 -7.36
N ALA A 6 -24.72 5.81 -7.29
CA ALA A 6 -24.08 5.57 -6.01
C ALA A 6 -23.91 6.95 -5.38
N GLY A 7 -24.86 7.31 -4.51
CA GLY A 7 -24.67 8.46 -3.62
C GLY A 7 -23.34 8.23 -2.91
N GLU A 8 -22.43 9.19 -3.08
CA GLU A 8 -21.14 9.20 -2.41
C GLU A 8 -21.41 9.07 -0.90
N VAL A 9 -21.09 7.92 -0.31
CA VAL A 9 -21.30 7.68 1.11
C VAL A 9 -20.39 8.64 1.86
N ARG A 10 -20.94 9.77 2.28
CA ARG A 10 -20.20 10.78 3.04
C ARG A 10 -20.06 10.28 4.47
N PHE A 11 -18.82 10.02 4.89
CA PHE A 11 -18.51 9.59 6.24
C PHE A 11 -18.89 10.68 7.26
N ASP A 12 -19.98 10.46 7.99
CA ASP A 12 -20.39 11.30 9.12
C ASP A 12 -19.71 10.80 10.40
N TYR A 13 -18.50 11.30 10.65
CA TYR A 13 -17.70 10.91 11.81
C TYR A 13 -18.45 11.12 13.13
N ASP A 14 -19.10 12.28 13.31
CA ASP A 14 -19.74 12.66 14.57
C ASP A 14 -20.97 11.79 14.86
N ALA A 15 -21.70 11.37 13.81
CA ALA A 15 -22.82 10.43 13.97
C ALA A 15 -22.39 8.98 14.29
N VAL A 16 -21.18 8.58 13.91
CA VAL A 16 -20.70 7.19 14.02
C VAL A 16 -19.80 6.97 15.25
N PHE A 17 -19.02 7.98 15.62
CA PHE A 17 -17.96 7.94 16.64
C PHE A 17 -18.20 8.95 17.76
N ASP A 18 -19.47 9.15 18.15
CA ASP A 18 -19.84 9.82 19.39
C ASP A 18 -19.03 9.22 20.57
N PRO A 19 -18.21 10.02 21.30
CA PRO A 19 -17.30 9.48 22.30
C PRO A 19 -17.99 8.69 23.42
N ASP A 20 -19.19 9.09 23.82
CA ASP A 20 -19.92 8.44 24.91
C ASP A 20 -20.49 7.10 24.47
N ASP A 21 -21.11 7.01 23.29
CA ASP A 21 -21.55 5.72 22.75
C ASP A 21 -20.36 4.82 22.41
N TYR A 22 -19.31 5.38 21.82
CA TYR A 22 -18.11 4.61 21.49
C TYR A 22 -17.53 3.97 22.73
N LEU A 23 -17.24 4.74 23.78
CA LEU A 23 -16.69 4.19 25.02
C LEU A 23 -17.67 3.21 25.67
N TYR A 24 -18.97 3.48 25.67
CA TYR A 24 -19.97 2.57 26.23
C TYR A 24 -20.01 1.22 25.51
N PHE A 25 -19.99 1.16 24.18
CA PHE A 25 -20.07 -0.13 23.48
C PHE A 25 -18.71 -0.83 23.33
N TYR A 26 -17.61 -0.08 23.27
CA TYR A 26 -16.27 -0.64 23.04
C TYR A 26 -15.49 -0.95 24.32
N GLU A 27 -15.79 -0.32 25.46
CA GLU A 27 -15.10 -0.58 26.74
C GLU A 27 -14.94 -2.08 27.06
N PRO A 28 -15.97 -2.96 26.89
CA PRO A 28 -15.83 -4.38 27.20
C PRO A 28 -14.75 -5.11 26.38
N ILE A 29 -14.45 -4.63 25.16
CA ILE A 29 -13.44 -5.24 24.28
C ILE A 29 -12.10 -4.49 24.29
N LEU A 30 -12.05 -3.32 24.93
CA LEU A 30 -10.85 -2.49 25.11
C LEU A 30 -10.25 -2.69 26.52
N THR A 31 -10.08 -3.95 26.90
CA THR A 31 -9.57 -4.32 28.23
C THR A 31 -8.14 -3.81 28.47
N SER A 32 -7.75 -3.69 29.74
CA SER A 32 -6.38 -3.34 30.12
C SER A 32 -5.36 -4.35 29.57
N GLU A 33 -5.69 -5.64 29.57
CA GLU A 33 -4.82 -6.69 29.01
C GLU A 33 -4.60 -6.49 27.51
N ARG A 34 -5.66 -6.23 26.74
CA ARG A 34 -5.54 -5.93 25.31
C ARG A 34 -4.69 -4.68 25.08
N THR A 35 -4.93 -3.64 25.87
CA THR A 35 -4.17 -2.39 25.82
C THR A 35 -2.69 -2.64 26.06
N GLN A 36 -2.32 -3.42 27.09
CA GLN A 36 -0.93 -3.77 27.36
C GLN A 36 -0.29 -4.55 26.21
N ARG A 37 -1.02 -5.49 25.58
CA ARG A 37 -0.52 -6.22 24.40
C ARG A 37 -0.26 -5.30 23.21
N GLU A 38 -1.19 -4.39 22.92
CA GLU A 38 -1.03 -3.44 21.81
C GLU A 38 0.06 -2.41 22.09
N VAL A 39 0.22 -1.95 23.34
CA VAL A 39 1.37 -1.12 23.77
C VAL A 39 2.69 -1.85 23.56
N ALA A 40 2.78 -3.12 23.99
CA ALA A 40 3.99 -3.94 23.82
C ALA A 40 4.31 -4.19 22.35
N LEU A 41 3.29 -4.43 21.52
CA LEU A 41 3.41 -4.58 20.07
C LEU A 41 4.00 -3.31 19.44
N VAL A 42 3.43 -2.14 19.73
CA VAL A 42 3.92 -0.85 19.24
C VAL A 42 5.35 -0.59 19.71
N TRP A 43 5.63 -0.79 21.00
CA TRP A 43 6.96 -0.61 21.57
C TRP A 43 8.01 -1.49 20.90
N THR A 44 7.70 -2.78 20.70
CA THR A 44 8.63 -3.76 20.17
C THR A 44 8.86 -3.59 18.68
N LEU A 45 7.78 -3.52 17.89
CA LEU A 45 7.88 -3.47 16.42
C LEU A 45 8.44 -2.15 15.90
N LEU A 46 8.28 -1.06 16.65
CA LEU A 46 8.94 0.20 16.35
C LEU A 46 10.33 0.31 17.00
N ASP A 47 10.84 -0.67 17.75
CA ASP A 47 12.09 -0.56 18.53
C ASP A 47 12.16 0.74 19.36
N LEU A 48 11.06 1.07 20.07
CA LEU A 48 10.98 2.32 20.81
C LEU A 48 11.93 2.34 21.99
N ARG A 49 12.45 3.54 22.27
CA ARG A 49 13.33 3.79 23.42
C ARG A 49 12.77 4.94 24.27
N PRO A 50 12.99 4.91 25.60
CA PRO A 50 12.66 6.06 26.44
C PRO A 50 13.30 7.35 25.90
N GLY A 51 12.54 8.45 25.91
CA GLY A 51 12.94 9.76 25.41
C GLY A 51 12.66 10.02 23.92
N GLU A 52 12.33 8.99 23.13
CA GLU A 52 11.96 9.18 21.73
C GLU A 52 10.64 9.95 21.59
N ALA A 53 10.55 10.80 20.57
CA ALA A 53 9.34 11.55 20.24
C ALA A 53 8.41 10.67 19.39
N VAL A 54 7.20 10.40 19.90
CA VAL A 54 6.25 9.46 19.28
C VAL A 54 4.92 10.14 18.99
N LEU A 55 4.41 9.98 17.77
CA LEU A 55 3.07 10.42 17.39
C LEU A 55 2.06 9.26 17.47
N ASP A 56 1.03 9.41 18.30
CA ASP A 56 -0.19 8.58 18.26
C ASP A 56 -1.21 9.25 17.33
N LEU A 57 -1.39 8.69 16.13
CA LEU A 57 -2.24 9.25 15.08
C LEU A 57 -3.65 8.64 15.15
N ALA A 58 -4.65 9.46 15.45
CA ALA A 58 -6.00 9.05 15.89
C ALA A 58 -5.99 8.42 17.29
N CYS A 59 -5.47 9.17 18.26
CA CYS A 59 -5.18 8.67 19.61
C CYS A 59 -6.43 8.38 20.46
N GLY A 60 -7.61 8.84 20.04
CA GLY A 60 -8.85 8.71 20.78
C GLY A 60 -8.70 9.18 22.23
N HIS A 61 -9.15 8.34 23.17
CA HIS A 61 -9.09 8.63 24.61
C HIS A 61 -7.73 8.31 25.24
N GLY A 62 -6.65 8.24 24.45
CA GLY A 62 -5.27 8.11 24.94
C GLY A 62 -4.88 6.72 25.44
N ARG A 63 -5.64 5.68 25.05
CA ARG A 63 -5.49 4.30 25.54
C ARG A 63 -4.07 3.73 25.35
N LEU A 64 -3.40 4.05 24.25
CA LEU A 64 -2.02 3.63 23.97
C LEU A 64 -1.01 4.73 24.32
N ALA A 65 -1.33 5.99 24.04
CA ALA A 65 -0.48 7.14 24.35
C ALA A 65 -0.09 7.23 25.84
N VAL A 66 -1.03 7.05 26.77
CA VAL A 66 -0.76 7.20 28.21
C VAL A 66 0.19 6.11 28.75
N PRO A 67 -0.03 4.81 28.49
CA PRO A 67 0.94 3.78 28.85
C PRO A 67 2.30 3.93 28.17
N LEU A 68 2.35 4.34 26.90
CA LEU A 68 3.63 4.60 26.21
C LEU A 68 4.41 5.75 26.86
N ALA A 69 3.72 6.80 27.32
CA ALA A 69 4.33 7.87 28.11
C ALA A 69 4.84 7.37 29.47
N THR A 70 4.11 6.45 30.11
CA THR A 70 4.54 5.78 31.36
C THR A 70 5.84 4.99 31.16
N LEU A 71 6.04 4.39 29.98
CA LEU A 71 7.29 3.71 29.60
C LEU A 71 8.42 4.69 29.22
N GLY A 72 8.17 5.99 29.24
CA GLY A 72 9.17 7.04 29.03
C GLY A 72 9.23 7.61 27.61
N ALA A 73 8.31 7.25 26.71
CA ALA A 73 8.22 7.90 25.40
C ALA A 73 7.66 9.34 25.55
N ARG A 74 8.12 10.27 24.71
CA ARG A 74 7.54 11.62 24.63
C ARG A 74 6.41 11.61 23.60
N VAL A 75 5.19 11.37 24.09
CA VAL A 75 4.04 11.13 23.21
C VAL A 75 3.32 12.44 22.88
N THR A 76 3.01 12.62 21.60
CA THR A 76 2.00 13.55 21.11
C THR A 76 0.83 12.76 20.55
N GLY A 77 -0.37 12.94 21.09
CA GLY A 77 -1.60 12.35 20.57
C GLY A 77 -2.38 13.33 19.71
N LEU A 78 -2.69 12.95 18.47
CA LEU A 78 -3.57 13.71 17.59
C LEU A 78 -4.91 12.99 17.40
N ASP A 79 -6.01 13.69 17.61
CA ASP A 79 -7.35 13.20 17.28
C ASP A 79 -8.26 14.35 16.83
N ARG A 80 -9.30 14.04 16.06
CA ARG A 80 -10.28 15.05 15.60
C ARG A 80 -11.28 15.38 16.71
N SER A 81 -11.58 14.42 17.59
CA SER A 81 -12.62 14.50 18.60
C SER A 81 -12.17 15.24 19.85
N VAL A 82 -12.80 16.37 20.13
CA VAL A 82 -12.59 17.13 21.38
C VAL A 82 -12.97 16.29 22.60
N GLY A 83 -14.05 15.52 22.51
CA GLY A 83 -14.53 14.69 23.62
C GLY A 83 -13.55 13.57 23.99
N PHE A 84 -12.95 12.92 22.99
CA PHE A 84 -11.90 11.93 23.25
C PHE A 84 -10.65 12.56 23.86
N LEU A 85 -10.19 13.70 23.35
CA LEU A 85 -9.02 14.40 23.90
C LEU A 85 -9.26 14.91 25.33
N ALA A 86 -10.50 15.22 25.71
CA ALA A 86 -10.83 15.56 27.10
C ALA A 86 -10.61 14.36 28.04
N ARG A 87 -11.15 13.19 27.67
CA ARG A 87 -10.94 11.93 28.43
C ARG A 87 -9.46 11.51 28.47
N ALA A 88 -8.74 11.71 27.38
CA ALA A 88 -7.31 11.43 27.31
C ALA A 88 -6.49 12.28 28.30
N ARG A 89 -6.85 13.56 28.45
CA ARG A 89 -6.23 14.46 29.44
C ARG A 89 -6.51 14.03 30.87
N GLU A 90 -7.75 13.65 31.17
CA GLU A 90 -8.14 13.14 32.49
C GLU A 90 -7.35 11.88 32.85
N GLU A 91 -7.22 10.94 31.92
CA GLU A 91 -6.48 9.69 32.13
C GLU A 91 -4.97 9.95 32.31
N ALA A 92 -4.37 10.83 31.49
CA ALA A 92 -2.97 11.21 31.65
C ALA A 92 -2.70 11.85 33.02
N ALA A 93 -3.58 12.75 33.46
CA ALA A 93 -3.49 13.38 34.78
C ALA A 93 -3.63 12.36 35.91
N ARG A 94 -4.55 11.39 35.78
CA ARG A 94 -4.75 10.30 36.74
C ARG A 94 -3.51 9.41 36.89
N GLN A 95 -2.79 9.17 35.80
CA GLN A 95 -1.57 8.35 35.78
C GLN A 95 -0.30 9.16 36.06
N GLY A 96 -0.40 10.49 36.19
CA GLY A 96 0.74 11.36 36.47
C GLY A 96 1.75 11.44 35.33
N VAL A 97 1.32 11.32 34.07
CA VAL A 97 2.19 11.40 32.89
C VAL A 97 1.85 12.60 32.02
N GLU A 98 2.87 13.14 31.34
CA GLU A 98 2.70 14.23 30.38
C GLU A 98 2.57 13.68 28.94
N VAL A 99 1.51 14.10 28.26
CA VAL A 99 1.26 13.84 26.84
C VAL A 99 0.77 15.13 26.18
N GLU A 100 1.30 15.46 25.00
CA GLU A 100 0.80 16.59 24.22
C GLU A 100 -0.45 16.16 23.43
N TRP A 101 -1.57 16.84 23.66
CA TRP A 101 -2.85 16.53 23.03
C TRP A 101 -3.23 17.57 22.00
N VAL A 102 -3.33 17.18 20.73
CA VAL A 102 -3.59 18.08 19.60
C VAL A 102 -4.88 17.70 18.91
N GLN A 103 -5.81 18.65 18.84
CA GLN A 103 -6.98 18.50 18.00
C GLN A 103 -6.58 18.73 16.54
N GLY A 104 -6.85 17.78 15.65
CA GLY A 104 -6.49 17.92 14.26
C GLY A 104 -7.06 16.85 13.34
N ASP A 105 -6.95 17.10 12.04
CA ASP A 105 -7.27 16.13 10.99
C ASP A 105 -5.98 15.48 10.51
N MET A 106 -5.91 14.15 10.54
CA MET A 106 -4.71 13.41 10.14
C MET A 106 -4.29 13.64 8.68
N ARG A 107 -5.19 14.14 7.82
CA ARG A 107 -4.88 14.53 6.43
C ARG A 107 -4.04 15.81 6.35
N ARG A 108 -3.88 16.54 7.45
CA ARG A 108 -3.17 17.83 7.52
C ARG A 108 -2.41 17.95 8.84
N LEU A 109 -1.23 17.35 8.90
CA LEU A 109 -0.39 17.38 10.10
C LEU A 109 0.46 18.67 10.13
N PRO A 110 0.54 19.38 11.27
CA PRO A 110 1.27 20.64 11.36
C PRO A 110 2.79 20.46 11.59
N TRP A 111 3.33 19.25 11.40
CA TRP A 111 4.69 18.90 11.77
C TRP A 111 5.54 18.45 10.59
N ARG A 112 6.84 18.72 10.71
CA ARG A 112 7.86 18.24 9.79
C ARG A 112 9.07 17.77 10.59
N ASP A 113 9.58 16.58 10.28
CA ASP A 113 10.78 15.99 10.89
C ASP A 113 10.81 16.08 12.44
N ARG A 114 9.65 15.89 13.07
CA ARG A 114 9.47 16.05 14.52
C ARG A 114 9.63 14.74 15.28
N PHE A 115 9.12 13.64 14.73
CA PHE A 115 8.94 12.38 15.45
C PHE A 115 9.95 11.31 15.05
N ASP A 116 10.45 10.56 16.03
CA ASP A 116 11.28 9.38 15.84
C ASP A 116 10.43 8.17 15.42
N ALA A 117 9.18 8.14 15.87
CA ALA A 117 8.21 7.13 15.47
C ALA A 117 6.78 7.67 15.44
N ALA A 118 5.90 7.01 14.69
CA ALA A 118 4.47 7.25 14.68
C ALA A 118 3.71 5.93 14.62
N PHE A 119 2.48 5.89 15.12
CA PHE A 119 1.61 4.73 14.95
C PHE A 119 0.15 5.12 14.74
N ASN A 120 -0.59 4.25 14.06
CA ASN A 120 -2.05 4.31 13.88
C ASN A 120 -2.60 2.89 14.11
N VAL A 121 -3.35 2.71 15.19
CA VAL A 121 -3.78 1.38 15.67
C VAL A 121 -5.29 1.34 15.83
N PHE A 122 -5.84 0.14 15.85
CA PHE A 122 -7.25 -0.18 16.03
C PHE A 122 -8.12 0.20 14.81
N THR A 123 -7.58 0.02 13.60
CA THR A 123 -8.33 0.27 12.34
C THR A 123 -8.78 1.72 12.24
N SER A 124 -7.81 2.63 12.41
CA SER A 124 -8.03 4.09 12.37
C SER A 124 -7.57 4.70 11.02
N PHE A 125 -7.43 3.86 9.99
CA PHE A 125 -7.03 4.21 8.62
C PHE A 125 -7.98 3.56 7.61
N GLY A 126 -8.18 4.20 6.46
CA GLY A 126 -9.06 3.70 5.38
C GLY A 126 -10.45 4.33 5.34
N TYR A 127 -10.71 5.40 6.10
CA TYR A 127 -12.02 6.09 6.13
C TYR A 127 -12.17 7.19 5.05
N PHE A 128 -11.14 7.41 4.22
CA PHE A 128 -11.14 8.45 3.19
C PHE A 128 -11.12 7.88 1.77
N ALA A 129 -11.20 8.76 0.77
CA ALA A 129 -10.88 8.39 -0.62
C ALA A 129 -9.44 7.86 -0.72
N ASP A 130 -9.13 7.10 -1.78
CA ASP A 130 -7.84 6.42 -1.88
C ASP A 130 -6.68 7.42 -1.96
N GLU A 131 -6.88 8.54 -2.66
CA GLU A 131 -5.92 9.65 -2.76
C GLU A 131 -5.71 10.34 -1.40
N GLU A 132 -6.77 10.47 -0.60
CA GLU A 132 -6.69 11.06 0.74
C GLU A 132 -6.01 10.11 1.74
N ASN A 133 -6.25 8.80 1.63
CA ASN A 133 -5.54 7.79 2.44
C ASN A 133 -4.03 7.82 2.12
N LEU A 134 -3.66 7.96 0.84
CA LEU A 134 -2.26 8.19 0.46
C LEU A 134 -1.72 9.50 1.06
N ALA A 135 -2.50 10.59 1.00
CA ALA A 135 -2.12 11.88 1.57
C ALA A 135 -1.85 11.77 3.09
N VAL A 136 -2.63 11.00 3.84
CA VAL A 136 -2.36 10.74 5.28
C VAL A 136 -0.98 10.10 5.46
N LEU A 137 -0.62 9.09 4.69
CA LEU A 137 0.70 8.45 4.79
C LEU A 137 1.82 9.42 4.42
N GLN A 138 1.62 10.29 3.43
CA GLN A 138 2.56 11.35 3.06
C GLN A 138 2.74 12.36 4.21
N GLN A 139 1.67 12.74 4.89
CA GLN A 139 1.74 13.61 6.08
C GLN A 139 2.52 12.93 7.22
N VAL A 140 2.30 11.64 7.45
CA VAL A 140 3.07 10.85 8.43
C VAL A 140 4.55 10.84 8.06
N ALA A 141 4.89 10.52 6.81
CA ALA A 141 6.27 10.55 6.34
C ALA A 141 6.91 11.94 6.50
N GLN A 142 6.16 13.01 6.24
CA GLN A 142 6.64 14.38 6.46
C GLN A 142 6.91 14.67 7.95
N ALA A 143 6.02 14.24 8.84
CA ALA A 143 6.13 14.46 10.28
C ALA A 143 7.26 13.65 10.93
N LEU A 144 7.61 12.49 10.37
CA LEU A 144 8.73 11.66 10.83
C LEU A 144 10.08 12.28 10.48
N ARG A 145 11.06 12.15 11.37
CA ARG A 145 12.47 12.44 11.09
C ARG A 145 13.02 11.48 10.02
N PRO A 146 14.10 11.85 9.31
CA PRO A 146 14.83 10.90 8.46
C PRO A 146 15.20 9.64 9.25
N GLY A 147 14.81 8.47 8.74
CA GLY A 147 15.00 7.20 9.43
C GLY A 147 13.96 6.88 10.52
N GLY A 148 12.97 7.75 10.75
CA GLY A 148 11.87 7.52 11.67
C GLY A 148 10.94 6.40 11.20
N ARG A 149 10.21 5.79 12.15
CA ARG A 149 9.48 4.53 11.92
C ARG A 149 7.97 4.75 12.01
N PHE A 150 7.20 4.03 11.21
CA PHE A 150 5.73 4.07 11.23
C PHE A 150 5.15 2.67 11.37
N LEU A 151 4.18 2.52 12.26
CA LEU A 151 3.37 1.31 12.40
C LEU A 151 1.92 1.63 12.10
N LEU A 152 1.35 0.91 11.13
CA LEU A 152 -0.07 0.95 10.83
C LEU A 152 -0.69 -0.41 11.11
N GLU A 153 -1.77 -0.42 11.87
CA GLU A 153 -2.51 -1.62 12.22
C GLU A 153 -3.99 -1.50 11.81
N THR A 154 -4.46 -2.46 11.02
CA THR A 154 -5.85 -2.54 10.55
C THR A 154 -6.41 -3.97 10.59
N VAL A 155 -7.73 -4.12 10.49
CA VAL A 155 -8.34 -5.45 10.33
C VAL A 155 -7.81 -6.10 9.05
N PHE A 156 -7.46 -7.38 9.12
CA PHE A 156 -6.91 -8.05 7.96
C PHE A 156 -8.04 -8.40 6.98
N ARG A 157 -8.02 -7.79 5.80
CA ARG A 157 -9.03 -7.97 4.74
C ARG A 157 -9.40 -9.44 4.54
N ASP A 158 -8.40 -10.29 4.39
CA ASP A 158 -8.64 -11.69 4.03
C ASP A 158 -9.28 -12.47 5.19
N ALA A 159 -8.96 -12.11 6.43
CA ALA A 159 -9.65 -12.65 7.61
C ALA A 159 -11.11 -12.19 7.68
N VAL A 160 -11.39 -10.93 7.33
CA VAL A 160 -12.75 -10.40 7.25
C VAL A 160 -13.55 -11.14 6.18
N LEU A 161 -12.98 -11.35 4.99
CA LEU A 161 -13.68 -12.03 3.89
C LEU A 161 -13.90 -13.53 4.16
N ALA A 162 -12.93 -14.20 4.79
CA ALA A 162 -13.07 -15.60 5.18
C ALA A 162 -14.16 -15.83 6.24
N ARG A 163 -14.49 -14.80 7.02
CA ARG A 163 -15.45 -14.86 8.14
C ARG A 163 -16.44 -13.71 8.08
N PHE A 164 -16.90 -13.37 6.87
CA PHE A 164 -17.72 -12.18 6.68
C PHE A 164 -19.05 -12.30 7.42
N ALA A 165 -19.24 -11.44 8.41
CA ALA A 165 -20.50 -11.31 9.13
C ALA A 165 -21.26 -10.11 8.57
N PRO A 166 -22.44 -10.28 7.97
CA PRO A 166 -23.23 -9.16 7.46
C PRO A 166 -23.81 -8.29 8.59
N TYR A 167 -23.84 -8.82 9.81
CA TYR A 167 -24.27 -8.10 11.00
C TYR A 167 -23.30 -8.35 12.15
N ASN A 168 -22.92 -7.29 12.85
CA ASN A 168 -22.30 -7.36 14.17
C ASN A 168 -23.25 -6.67 15.17
N VAL A 169 -23.56 -7.35 16.26
CA VAL A 169 -24.47 -6.85 17.30
C VAL A 169 -23.74 -6.87 18.62
N VAL A 170 -23.70 -5.71 19.29
CA VAL A 170 -23.15 -5.55 20.63
C VAL A 170 -24.29 -5.14 21.55
N GLU A 171 -24.61 -6.01 22.50
CA GLU A 171 -25.61 -5.76 23.54
C GLU A 171 -24.93 -5.37 24.85
N ARG A 172 -25.42 -4.31 25.50
CA ARG A 172 -24.97 -3.90 26.84
C ARG A 172 -26.17 -3.44 27.66
N GLY A 173 -26.66 -4.32 28.55
CA GLY A 173 -27.93 -4.09 29.24
C GLY A 173 -29.09 -4.08 28.24
N ASP A 174 -29.95 -3.05 28.30
CA ASP A 174 -31.07 -2.85 27.37
C ASP A 174 -30.68 -2.12 26.08
N ASP A 175 -29.41 -1.70 25.98
CA ASP A 175 -28.88 -0.93 24.86
C ASP A 175 -28.20 -1.84 23.83
N VAL A 176 -28.24 -1.43 22.57
CA VAL A 176 -27.69 -2.22 21.46
C VAL A 176 -27.03 -1.36 20.40
N LEU A 177 -25.87 -1.82 19.92
CA LEU A 177 -25.21 -1.33 18.71
C LEU A 177 -25.29 -2.40 17.65
N ILE A 178 -25.81 -2.03 16.48
CA ILE A 178 -25.96 -2.93 15.32
C ILE A 178 -25.18 -2.32 14.16
N ASP A 179 -24.19 -3.04 13.68
CA ASP A 179 -23.51 -2.74 12.43
C ASP A 179 -24.00 -3.70 11.35
N ALA A 180 -24.56 -3.14 10.28
CA ALA A 180 -24.91 -3.89 9.07
C ALA A 180 -23.86 -3.63 8.00
N HIS A 181 -23.13 -4.67 7.62
CA HIS A 181 -21.99 -4.60 6.71
C HIS A 181 -22.35 -5.03 5.29
N ARG A 182 -21.84 -4.30 4.31
CA ARG A 182 -21.81 -4.68 2.90
C ARG A 182 -20.38 -4.59 2.38
N TRP A 183 -19.93 -5.63 1.70
CA TRP A 183 -18.63 -5.64 1.03
C TRP A 183 -18.76 -5.18 -0.42
N ASP A 184 -17.93 -4.21 -0.83
CA ASP A 184 -17.71 -3.86 -2.22
C ASP A 184 -16.35 -4.41 -2.68
N PRO A 185 -16.34 -5.49 -3.51
CA PRO A 185 -15.11 -6.12 -3.95
C PRO A 185 -14.33 -5.31 -4.99
N VAL A 186 -14.98 -4.36 -5.69
CA VAL A 186 -14.33 -3.53 -6.71
C VAL A 186 -13.51 -2.44 -6.04
N THR A 187 -14.08 -1.80 -5.02
CA THR A 187 -13.42 -0.69 -4.33
C THR A 187 -12.66 -1.14 -3.08
N GLY A 188 -12.81 -2.39 -2.65
CA GLY A 188 -12.19 -2.93 -1.44
C GLY A 188 -12.76 -2.33 -0.14
N ARG A 189 -13.97 -1.78 -0.19
CA ARG A 189 -14.58 -1.06 0.94
C ARG A 189 -15.61 -1.92 1.66
N MET A 190 -15.50 -1.98 2.98
CA MET A 190 -16.55 -2.48 3.86
C MET A 190 -17.44 -1.30 4.27
N ILE A 191 -18.63 -1.23 3.69
CA ILE A 191 -19.62 -0.19 3.95
C ILE A 191 -20.47 -0.65 5.13
N THR A 192 -20.57 0.17 6.16
CA THR A 192 -21.23 -0.15 7.42
C THR A 192 -22.30 0.87 7.72
N ARG A 193 -23.54 0.39 7.87
CA ARG A 193 -24.64 1.18 8.42
C ARG A 193 -24.78 0.82 9.90
N ARG A 194 -24.45 1.77 10.77
CA ARG A 194 -24.55 1.64 12.21
C ARG A 194 -25.90 2.13 12.72
N THR A 195 -26.50 1.38 13.62
CA THR A 195 -27.65 1.79 14.43
C THR A 195 -27.28 1.61 15.90
N VAL A 196 -27.32 2.71 16.66
CA VAL A 196 -27.16 2.66 18.12
C VAL A 196 -28.50 2.97 18.75
N ARG A 197 -29.00 2.07 19.60
CA ARG A 197 -30.13 2.32 20.48
C ARG A 197 -29.61 2.35 21.92
N ARG A 198 -29.64 3.52 22.53
CA ARG A 198 -29.14 3.72 23.90
C ARG A 198 -30.06 4.68 24.67
N ALA A 199 -30.42 4.34 25.90
CA ALA A 199 -31.26 5.18 26.77
C ALA A 199 -32.56 5.67 26.09
N GLY A 200 -33.21 4.79 25.32
CA GLY A 200 -34.44 5.10 24.58
C GLY A 200 -34.27 5.95 23.32
N GLN A 201 -33.05 6.41 23.01
CA GLN A 201 -32.73 7.14 21.79
C GLN A 201 -32.17 6.21 20.71
N VAL A 202 -32.41 6.54 19.44
CA VAL A 202 -31.87 5.80 18.29
C VAL A 202 -31.07 6.74 17.41
N ARG A 203 -29.80 6.43 17.23
CA ARG A 203 -28.88 7.12 16.31
C ARG A 203 -28.52 6.19 15.15
N ARG A 204 -28.38 6.75 13.95
CA ARG A 204 -27.97 6.02 12.75
C ARG A 204 -26.91 6.80 12.01
N GLY A 205 -25.92 6.09 11.51
CA GLY A 205 -24.85 6.64 10.69
C GLY A 205 -24.39 5.61 9.67
N GLU A 206 -23.75 6.09 8.61
CA GLU A 206 -23.12 5.25 7.60
C GLU A 206 -21.67 5.67 7.42
N PHE A 207 -20.80 4.69 7.29
CA PHE A 207 -19.38 4.88 7.05
C PHE A 207 -18.83 3.72 6.23
N PHE A 208 -17.59 3.86 5.77
CA PHE A 208 -16.88 2.74 5.18
C PHE A 208 -15.45 2.67 5.72
N VAL A 209 -14.86 1.49 5.60
CA VAL A 209 -13.43 1.30 5.76
C VAL A 209 -12.88 0.62 4.51
N ARG A 210 -11.89 1.23 3.87
CA ARG A 210 -11.09 0.62 2.83
C ARG A 210 -10.14 -0.39 3.46
N LEU A 211 -10.36 -1.67 3.14
CA LEU A 211 -9.52 -2.77 3.64
C LEU A 211 -8.48 -3.08 2.60
N TYR A 212 -7.22 -2.78 2.90
CA TYR A 212 -6.09 -3.01 2.00
C TYR A 212 -5.50 -4.42 2.17
N THR A 213 -4.96 -4.96 1.09
CA THR A 213 -4.08 -6.12 1.09
C THR A 213 -2.64 -5.70 1.44
N PRO A 214 -1.76 -6.64 1.88
CA PRO A 214 -0.36 -6.31 2.13
C PRO A 214 0.38 -5.66 0.94
N PRO A 215 0.22 -6.13 -0.32
CA PRO A 215 0.86 -5.48 -1.47
C PRO A 215 0.35 -4.05 -1.72
N GLU A 216 -0.95 -3.79 -1.51
CA GLU A 216 -1.50 -2.43 -1.64
C GLU A 216 -0.92 -1.50 -0.56
N LEU A 217 -0.81 -1.96 0.69
CA LEU A 217 -0.17 -1.19 1.75
C LEU A 217 1.32 -0.95 1.47
N ALA A 218 2.04 -1.94 0.93
CA ALA A 218 3.43 -1.76 0.53
C ALA A 218 3.57 -0.66 -0.52
N SER A 219 2.72 -0.68 -1.56
CA SER A 219 2.72 0.34 -2.60
C SER A 219 2.38 1.73 -2.04
N LEU A 220 1.39 1.84 -1.16
CA LEU A 220 1.02 3.11 -0.53
C LEU A 220 2.12 3.66 0.38
N PHE A 221 2.80 2.80 1.14
CA PHE A 221 3.95 3.18 1.96
C PHE A 221 5.08 3.71 1.08
N GLU A 222 5.44 2.98 0.01
CA GLU A 222 6.49 3.41 -0.92
C GLU A 222 6.17 4.75 -1.58
N GLN A 223 4.94 4.93 -2.08
CA GLN A 223 4.46 6.20 -2.66
C GLN A 223 4.51 7.37 -1.66
N ALA A 224 4.35 7.07 -0.36
CA ALA A 224 4.47 8.07 0.71
C ALA A 224 5.92 8.34 1.14
N GLY A 225 6.92 7.61 0.60
CA GLY A 225 8.32 7.73 0.99
C GLY A 225 8.70 6.92 2.24
N LEU A 226 7.89 5.91 2.57
CA LEU A 226 8.12 4.94 3.63
C LEU A 226 8.54 3.60 3.01
N GLU A 227 9.70 3.09 3.42
CA GLU A 227 10.16 1.75 3.07
C GLU A 227 9.54 0.74 4.03
N VAL A 228 8.79 -0.25 3.53
CA VAL A 228 8.24 -1.31 4.38
C VAL A 228 9.36 -2.21 4.90
N THR A 229 9.38 -2.43 6.21
CA THR A 229 10.35 -3.32 6.88
C THR A 229 9.73 -4.65 7.31
N GLY A 230 8.39 -4.76 7.36
CA GLY A 230 7.73 -6.03 7.66
C GLY A 230 6.21 -5.96 7.74
N PHE A 231 5.60 -7.15 7.66
CA PHE A 231 4.18 -7.40 7.88
C PHE A 231 3.99 -8.42 9.00
N TYR A 232 3.16 -8.07 9.97
CA TYR A 232 2.94 -8.82 11.20
C TYR A 232 1.46 -8.97 11.50
N ASP A 233 1.15 -9.84 12.46
CA ASP A 233 -0.19 -10.00 13.02
C ASP A 233 -0.35 -9.27 14.36
N GLU A 234 -1.53 -9.38 14.99
CA GLU A 234 -1.84 -8.75 16.28
C GLU A 234 -0.93 -9.16 17.45
N THR A 235 -0.13 -10.23 17.29
CA THR A 235 0.82 -10.72 18.30
C THR A 235 2.26 -10.26 18.03
N GLY A 236 2.51 -9.67 16.86
CA GLY A 236 3.86 -9.32 16.39
C GLY A 236 4.58 -10.46 15.68
N ALA A 237 3.91 -11.60 15.46
CA ALA A 237 4.42 -12.67 14.62
C ALA A 237 4.25 -12.33 13.14
N ALA A 238 4.92 -13.08 12.25
CA ALA A 238 4.77 -12.90 10.81
C ALA A 238 3.30 -13.09 10.38
N LEU A 239 2.83 -12.20 9.49
CA LEU A 239 1.47 -12.28 8.96
C LEU A 239 1.20 -13.65 8.31
N SER A 240 0.05 -14.23 8.62
CA SER A 240 -0.39 -15.51 8.08
C SER A 240 -1.86 -15.47 7.67
N ALA A 241 -2.33 -16.53 7.00
CA ALA A 241 -3.74 -16.68 6.65
C ALA A 241 -4.67 -16.85 7.88
N GLN A 242 -4.11 -17.14 9.06
CA GLN A 242 -4.85 -17.28 10.31
C GLN A 242 -4.93 -15.98 11.12
N SER A 243 -4.10 -14.99 10.76
CA SER A 243 -4.05 -13.68 11.42
C SER A 243 -5.39 -12.97 11.30
N ARG A 244 -5.78 -12.21 12.33
CA ARG A 244 -7.05 -11.43 12.29
C ARG A 244 -6.80 -9.98 11.95
N ARG A 245 -5.61 -9.49 12.28
CA ARG A 245 -5.20 -8.11 12.06
C ARG A 245 -3.92 -8.09 11.24
N LEU A 246 -3.74 -6.99 10.53
CA LEU A 246 -2.60 -6.71 9.68
C LEU A 246 -1.86 -5.53 10.27
N VAL A 247 -0.61 -5.76 10.66
CA VAL A 247 0.33 -4.73 11.08
C VAL A 247 1.36 -4.58 9.98
N VAL A 248 1.57 -3.36 9.49
CA VAL A 248 2.68 -3.03 8.60
C VAL A 248 3.59 -2.04 9.31
N VAL A 249 4.89 -2.31 9.24
CA VAL A 249 5.93 -1.42 9.76
C VAL A 249 6.74 -0.90 8.59
N GLY A 250 7.01 0.40 8.59
CA GLY A 250 7.87 1.02 7.61
C GLY A 250 8.76 2.10 8.21
N ARG A 251 9.72 2.57 7.42
CA ARG A 251 10.71 3.57 7.81
C ARG A 251 10.79 4.68 6.78
N LYS A 252 10.81 5.94 7.22
CA LYS A 252 11.11 7.06 6.34
C LYS A 252 12.55 6.92 5.85
N ARG A 253 12.74 6.90 4.52
CA ARG A 253 14.09 6.82 3.94
C ARG A 253 14.94 7.99 4.46
N PRO A 254 16.19 7.75 4.89
CA PRO A 254 17.10 8.83 5.24
C PRO A 254 17.23 9.79 4.06
N ALA A 255 17.27 11.10 4.31
CA ALA A 255 17.61 12.05 3.27
C ALA A 255 19.03 11.71 2.78
N GLY A 256 19.16 11.16 1.57
CA GLY A 256 20.45 10.94 0.95
C GLY A 256 21.23 12.25 0.93
N ARG A 257 22.50 12.20 1.36
CA ARG A 257 23.48 13.28 1.21
C ARG A 257 23.42 13.78 -0.23
N ARG A 258 22.94 15.01 -0.45
CA ARG A 258 23.08 15.68 -1.75
C ARG A 258 24.57 15.73 -2.07
N VAL A 259 25.03 14.90 -3.01
CA VAL A 259 26.31 15.13 -3.67
C VAL A 259 26.10 16.39 -4.51
N GLN A 260 26.80 17.46 -4.15
CA GLN A 260 26.96 18.61 -5.04
C GLN A 260 27.70 18.14 -6.29
N GLY A 261 26.96 17.93 -7.37
CA GLY A 261 27.44 17.73 -8.73
C GLY A 261 26.49 18.50 -9.64
N GLY A 262 27.03 19.39 -10.47
CA GLY A 262 26.28 20.42 -11.17
C GLY A 262 25.26 19.89 -12.20
N GLY A 263 24.17 20.64 -12.31
CA GLY A 263 23.37 20.87 -13.51
C GLY A 263 23.02 19.69 -14.41
N ALA A 264 21.91 19.02 -14.10
CA ALA A 264 20.86 18.66 -15.06
C ALA A 264 19.63 18.24 -14.25
N GLU A 265 18.47 18.86 -14.50
CA GLU A 265 17.20 18.45 -13.90
C GLU A 265 16.86 17.04 -14.38
N GLY A 266 16.88 16.07 -13.46
CA GLY A 266 16.40 14.72 -13.70
C GLY A 266 14.87 14.66 -13.81
N PRO A 267 14.33 13.54 -14.30
CA PRO A 267 12.91 13.39 -14.62
C PRO A 267 12.01 13.52 -13.37
N PRO A 268 10.70 13.84 -13.56
CA PRO A 268 9.81 14.22 -12.48
C PRO A 268 9.63 13.11 -11.41
N PRO A 269 9.36 13.47 -10.14
CA PRO A 269 9.28 12.50 -9.04
C PRO A 269 8.11 11.53 -9.23
N GLY A 270 8.39 10.23 -9.38
CA GLY A 270 7.38 9.16 -9.39
C GLY A 270 7.44 8.16 -10.56
N ALA A 271 8.27 8.40 -11.59
CA ALA A 271 8.46 7.42 -12.66
C ALA A 271 9.28 6.21 -12.15
N LEU A 272 8.69 5.01 -12.17
CA LEU A 272 9.36 3.77 -11.75
C LEU A 272 10.35 3.25 -12.80
N VAL A 273 10.07 3.50 -14.08
CA VAL A 273 10.89 3.21 -15.25
C VAL A 273 10.66 4.34 -16.27
N PRO A 274 11.51 4.50 -17.31
CA PRO A 274 11.29 5.55 -18.30
C PRO A 274 9.89 5.44 -18.93
N ALA A 275 9.26 6.56 -19.25
CA ALA A 275 7.88 6.66 -19.71
C ALA A 275 7.59 5.78 -20.94
N ALA A 276 8.54 5.70 -21.87
CA ALA A 276 8.45 4.82 -23.03
C ALA A 276 8.40 3.34 -22.63
N LEU A 277 9.19 2.93 -21.64
CA LEU A 277 9.16 1.57 -21.10
C LEU A 277 7.87 1.32 -20.29
N ALA A 278 7.39 2.29 -19.52
CA ALA A 278 6.13 2.17 -18.80
C ALA A 278 4.95 1.93 -19.75
N GLU A 279 4.86 2.70 -20.84
CA GLU A 279 3.81 2.56 -21.84
C GLU A 279 3.94 1.26 -22.65
N PHE A 280 5.16 0.86 -23.00
CA PHE A 280 5.43 -0.46 -23.59
C PHE A 280 4.86 -1.57 -22.72
N LEU A 281 5.14 -1.57 -21.41
CA LEU A 281 4.71 -2.61 -20.48
C LEU A 281 3.19 -2.63 -20.34
N ARG A 282 2.55 -1.45 -20.23
CA ARG A 282 1.10 -1.32 -20.15
C ARG A 282 0.41 -1.95 -21.37
N LEU A 283 0.88 -1.64 -22.58
CA LEU A 283 0.35 -2.20 -23.82
C LEU A 283 0.65 -3.69 -23.94
N TYR A 284 1.87 -4.11 -23.59
CA TYR A 284 2.30 -5.50 -23.63
C TYR A 284 1.45 -6.37 -22.68
N HIS A 285 1.21 -5.94 -21.43
CA HIS A 285 0.36 -6.67 -20.47
C HIS A 285 -1.11 -6.70 -20.88
N ALA A 286 -1.57 -5.74 -21.67
CA ALA A 286 -2.90 -5.75 -22.28
C ALA A 286 -3.00 -6.68 -23.52
N GLY A 287 -1.93 -7.41 -23.86
CA GLY A 287 -1.86 -8.28 -25.04
C GLY A 287 -1.73 -7.51 -26.37
N ARG A 288 -1.52 -6.19 -26.33
CA ARG A 288 -1.37 -5.32 -27.51
C ARG A 288 0.09 -5.29 -27.97
N PHE A 289 0.58 -6.46 -28.41
CA PHE A 289 2.01 -6.66 -28.69
C PHE A 289 2.54 -5.88 -29.88
N PHE A 290 1.70 -5.52 -30.84
CA PHE A 290 2.11 -4.72 -32.00
C PHE A 290 2.32 -3.26 -31.58
N GLU A 291 1.32 -2.69 -30.93
CA GLU A 291 1.37 -1.30 -30.47
C GLU A 291 2.43 -1.10 -29.37
N SER A 292 2.66 -2.10 -28.52
CA SER A 292 3.70 -2.00 -27.49
C SER A 292 5.08 -1.80 -28.12
N HIS A 293 5.43 -2.61 -29.13
CA HIS A 293 6.74 -2.48 -29.75
C HIS A 293 6.89 -1.19 -30.56
N GLU A 294 5.83 -0.66 -31.21
CA GLU A 294 5.87 0.62 -31.92
C GLU A 294 6.22 1.79 -30.99
N VAL A 295 5.58 1.85 -29.81
CA VAL A 295 5.86 2.89 -28.81
C VAL A 295 7.32 2.84 -28.34
N LEU A 296 7.86 1.64 -28.14
CA LEU A 296 9.25 1.50 -27.68
C LEU A 296 10.27 1.72 -28.80
N GLU A 297 9.90 1.47 -30.06
CA GLU A 297 10.73 1.69 -31.25
C GLU A 297 11.02 3.18 -31.46
N GLU A 298 10.06 4.05 -31.17
CA GLU A 298 10.26 5.50 -31.19
C GLU A 298 11.35 5.95 -30.19
N ALA A 299 11.30 5.44 -28.95
CA ALA A 299 12.30 5.71 -27.92
C ALA A 299 13.66 5.04 -28.23
N TRP A 300 13.65 3.88 -28.87
CA TRP A 300 14.87 3.23 -29.33
C TRP A 300 15.59 4.04 -30.41
N HIS A 301 14.87 4.67 -31.35
CA HIS A 301 15.51 5.49 -32.39
C HIS A 301 16.32 6.66 -31.84
N ARG A 302 15.90 7.22 -30.71
CA ARG A 302 16.55 8.31 -29.99
C ARG A 302 17.70 7.83 -29.11
N THR A 303 17.46 6.86 -28.25
CA THR A 303 18.46 6.33 -27.29
C THR A 303 19.49 5.38 -27.90
N ARG A 304 19.15 4.74 -29.03
CA ARG A 304 19.85 3.56 -29.57
C ARG A 304 20.05 2.44 -28.53
N SER A 305 19.18 2.35 -27.52
CA SER A 305 19.26 1.35 -26.47
C SER A 305 19.11 -0.07 -27.02
N ASP A 306 20.15 -0.87 -26.83
CA ASP A 306 20.10 -2.29 -27.17
C ASP A 306 19.13 -3.08 -26.27
N PHE A 307 18.83 -2.58 -25.08
CA PHE A 307 17.82 -3.16 -24.20
C PHE A 307 16.41 -2.99 -24.80
N TYR A 308 16.06 -1.77 -25.21
CA TYR A 308 14.80 -1.49 -25.89
C TYR A 308 14.67 -2.27 -27.18
N HIS A 309 15.74 -2.36 -27.98
CA HIS A 309 15.74 -3.22 -29.17
C HIS A 309 15.43 -4.68 -28.83
N GLY A 310 15.99 -5.20 -27.73
CA GLY A 310 15.69 -6.54 -27.23
C GLY A 310 14.20 -6.73 -26.89
N LEU A 311 13.59 -5.78 -26.19
CA LEU A 311 12.17 -5.82 -25.81
C LEU A 311 11.22 -5.65 -27.00
N ILE A 312 11.56 -4.79 -27.97
CA ILE A 312 10.83 -4.63 -29.24
C ILE A 312 10.79 -5.96 -29.98
N ILE A 313 11.94 -6.63 -30.13
CA ILE A 313 12.02 -7.92 -30.81
C ILE A 313 11.26 -9.01 -30.04
N LEU A 314 11.31 -8.97 -28.70
CA LEU A 314 10.55 -9.88 -27.85
C LEU A 314 9.05 -9.73 -28.09
N ALA A 315 8.50 -8.52 -28.02
CA ALA A 315 7.10 -8.24 -28.33
C ALA A 315 6.72 -8.64 -29.77
N ALA A 316 7.60 -8.39 -30.74
CA ALA A 316 7.40 -8.86 -32.12
C ALA A 316 7.34 -10.39 -32.22
N ALA A 317 7.97 -11.16 -31.32
CA ALA A 317 7.80 -12.61 -31.26
C ALA A 317 6.36 -13.00 -30.88
N PHE A 318 5.73 -12.26 -29.97
CA PHE A 318 4.33 -12.47 -29.59
C PHE A 318 3.34 -12.06 -30.70
N VAL A 319 3.66 -11.02 -31.49
CA VAL A 319 2.91 -10.73 -32.73
C VAL A 319 2.99 -11.90 -33.72
N ARG A 320 4.17 -12.51 -33.87
CA ARG A 320 4.38 -13.68 -34.74
C ARG A 320 3.64 -14.92 -34.23
N ARG A 321 3.58 -15.10 -32.91
CA ARG A 321 2.79 -16.15 -32.25
C ARG A 321 1.31 -15.99 -32.58
N ASP A 322 0.80 -14.78 -32.43
CA ASP A 322 -0.62 -14.47 -32.63
C ASP A 322 -1.04 -14.58 -34.11
N ARG A 323 -0.09 -14.42 -35.03
CA ARG A 323 -0.26 -14.68 -36.48
C ARG A 323 0.01 -16.14 -36.89
N GLY A 324 0.29 -17.04 -35.94
CA GLY A 324 0.52 -18.45 -36.24
C GLY A 324 1.80 -18.71 -37.05
N THR A 325 2.90 -18.03 -36.73
CA THR A 325 4.18 -18.18 -37.47
C THR A 325 5.32 -18.75 -36.62
N PRO A 326 5.39 -20.07 -36.39
CA PRO A 326 6.35 -20.72 -35.48
C PRO A 326 7.82 -20.39 -35.79
N ARG A 327 8.21 -20.39 -37.07
CA ARG A 327 9.56 -19.99 -37.51
C ARG A 327 9.88 -18.54 -37.15
N GLY A 328 8.89 -17.65 -37.28
CA GLY A 328 9.01 -16.23 -36.93
C GLY A 328 9.19 -16.03 -35.43
N VAL A 329 8.45 -16.78 -34.62
CA VAL A 329 8.58 -16.79 -33.16
C VAL A 329 10.00 -17.19 -32.75
N ARG A 330 10.48 -18.36 -33.18
CA ARG A 330 11.83 -18.85 -32.83
C ARG A 330 12.92 -17.86 -33.20
N ARG A 331 12.87 -17.34 -34.43
CA ARG A 331 13.85 -16.36 -34.91
C ARG A 331 13.87 -15.10 -34.05
N ASN A 332 12.70 -14.57 -33.70
CA ASN A 332 12.60 -13.35 -32.91
C ASN A 332 13.01 -13.60 -31.46
N LEU A 333 12.60 -14.70 -30.82
CA LEU A 333 13.05 -15.05 -29.48
C LEU A 333 14.58 -15.21 -29.41
N ALA A 334 15.19 -15.92 -30.37
CA ALA A 334 16.65 -16.08 -30.44
C ALA A 334 17.37 -14.74 -30.64
N LYS A 335 16.79 -13.81 -31.41
CA LYS A 335 17.34 -12.47 -31.60
C LYS A 335 17.19 -11.63 -30.33
N ALA A 336 16.02 -11.60 -29.69
CA ALA A 336 15.77 -10.89 -28.43
C ALA A 336 16.74 -11.37 -27.33
N ARG A 337 16.95 -12.69 -27.22
CA ARG A 337 17.90 -13.30 -26.28
C ARG A 337 19.29 -12.65 -26.35
N ARG A 338 19.84 -12.52 -27.57
CA ARG A 338 21.18 -11.94 -27.80
C ARG A 338 21.29 -10.49 -27.34
N TYR A 339 20.23 -9.70 -27.51
CA TYR A 339 20.22 -8.31 -27.06
C TYR A 339 20.13 -8.20 -25.54
N LEU A 340 19.27 -9.03 -24.93
CA LEU A 340 18.96 -8.98 -23.50
C LEU A 340 20.03 -9.63 -22.61
N GLU A 341 20.85 -10.54 -23.13
CA GLU A 341 21.82 -11.31 -22.34
C GLU A 341 22.81 -10.46 -21.52
N ARG A 342 23.25 -9.32 -22.07
CA ARG A 342 24.17 -8.41 -21.37
C ARG A 342 23.55 -7.71 -20.15
N TYR A 343 22.23 -7.75 -20.02
CA TYR A 343 21.46 -7.04 -18.99
C TYR A 343 21.07 -7.94 -17.81
N ARG A 344 21.66 -9.14 -17.74
CA ARG A 344 21.51 -10.06 -16.60
C ARG A 344 22.04 -9.45 -15.29
N PRO A 345 21.47 -9.85 -14.13
CA PRO A 345 20.22 -10.60 -14.01
C PRO A 345 18.98 -9.68 -14.10
N ARG A 346 19.18 -8.36 -14.00
CA ARG A 346 18.11 -7.35 -13.90
C ARG A 346 18.53 -6.02 -14.50
N TYR A 347 17.59 -5.35 -15.15
CA TYR A 347 17.82 -4.04 -15.76
C TYR A 347 16.50 -3.29 -15.94
N LEU A 348 16.49 -1.98 -15.65
CA LEU A 348 15.28 -1.14 -15.67
C LEU A 348 14.08 -1.80 -14.98
N GLY A 349 14.33 -2.40 -13.81
CA GLY A 349 13.30 -3.04 -13.02
C GLY A 349 12.86 -4.43 -13.49
N LEU A 350 13.26 -4.90 -14.68
CA LEU A 350 12.85 -6.20 -15.21
C LEU A 350 13.77 -7.33 -14.72
N ASP A 351 13.17 -8.51 -14.46
CA ASP A 351 13.89 -9.78 -14.25
C ASP A 351 14.37 -10.32 -15.61
N VAL A 352 15.55 -9.87 -16.04
CA VAL A 352 16.14 -10.30 -17.32
C VAL A 352 16.50 -11.78 -17.28
N GLU A 353 16.87 -12.31 -16.12
CA GLU A 353 17.16 -13.74 -15.94
C GLU A 353 15.92 -14.60 -16.21
N ALA A 354 14.76 -14.22 -15.66
CA ALA A 354 13.50 -14.92 -15.91
C ALA A 354 13.05 -14.85 -17.38
N VAL A 355 13.23 -13.70 -18.04
CA VAL A 355 12.93 -13.52 -19.46
C VAL A 355 13.80 -14.44 -20.32
N LEU A 356 15.10 -14.49 -20.06
CA LEU A 356 16.02 -15.37 -20.80
C LEU A 356 15.71 -16.84 -20.53
N ALA A 357 15.41 -17.22 -19.28
CA ALA A 357 15.00 -18.58 -18.95
C ALA A 357 13.69 -18.98 -19.65
N PHE A 358 12.75 -18.07 -19.82
CA PHE A 358 11.56 -18.31 -20.64
C PHE A 358 11.94 -18.55 -22.11
N ILE A 359 12.74 -17.66 -22.70
CA ILE A 359 13.18 -17.79 -24.09
C ILE A 359 13.87 -19.14 -24.33
N ASP A 360 14.77 -19.53 -23.43
CA ASP A 360 15.55 -20.76 -23.50
C ASP A 360 14.68 -22.02 -23.40
N ARG A 361 13.52 -21.95 -22.74
CA ARG A 361 12.53 -23.03 -22.74
C ARG A 361 11.69 -23.06 -24.02
N GLN A 362 11.27 -21.90 -24.53
CA GLN A 362 10.29 -21.87 -25.63
C GLN A 362 10.89 -22.08 -27.01
N ILE A 363 12.14 -21.68 -27.26
CA ILE A 363 12.79 -21.93 -28.56
C ILE A 363 12.81 -23.43 -28.91
N PRO A 364 13.33 -24.34 -28.06
CA PRO A 364 13.35 -25.77 -28.37
C PRO A 364 11.94 -26.39 -28.38
N ALA A 365 11.02 -25.93 -27.53
CA ALA A 365 9.65 -26.43 -27.51
C ALA A 365 8.91 -26.15 -28.84
N VAL A 366 9.05 -24.94 -29.38
CA VAL A 366 8.47 -24.58 -30.69
C VAL A 366 9.18 -25.32 -31.83
N GLU A 367 10.47 -25.59 -31.71
CA GLU A 367 11.23 -26.33 -32.73
C GLU A 367 10.78 -27.79 -32.83
N GLN A 368 10.64 -28.46 -31.69
CA GLN A 368 10.19 -29.86 -31.62
C GLN A 368 8.75 -30.03 -32.11
N ALA A 369 7.91 -29.03 -31.91
CA ALA A 369 6.52 -29.05 -32.38
C ALA A 369 6.36 -28.91 -33.90
N GLY A 370 7.42 -28.54 -34.63
CA GLY A 370 7.38 -28.38 -36.08
C GLY A 370 6.64 -27.11 -36.52
N ASP A 371 5.40 -27.27 -37.00
CA ASP A 371 4.55 -26.17 -37.49
C ASP A 371 3.20 -26.14 -36.74
N PRO A 372 3.19 -25.85 -35.43
CA PRO A 372 1.98 -25.81 -34.64
C PRO A 372 1.05 -24.68 -35.11
N GLU A 373 -0.22 -25.02 -35.40
CA GLU A 373 -1.22 -24.06 -35.86
C GLU A 373 -2.10 -23.51 -34.71
N GLY A 374 -2.56 -22.27 -34.89
CA GLY A 374 -3.55 -21.62 -34.02
C GLY A 374 -3.21 -21.70 -32.52
N ASP A 375 -4.15 -22.19 -31.72
CA ASP A 375 -4.03 -22.25 -30.26
C ASP A 375 -2.93 -23.19 -29.76
N ALA A 376 -2.46 -24.13 -30.58
CA ALA A 376 -1.32 -24.98 -30.22
C ALA A 376 -0.05 -24.14 -30.03
N LEU A 377 0.19 -23.15 -30.90
CA LEU A 377 1.35 -22.27 -30.77
C LEU A 377 1.23 -21.31 -29.57
N ARG A 378 0.02 -20.85 -29.24
CA ARG A 378 -0.22 -20.04 -28.03
C ARG A 378 0.05 -20.83 -26.74
N ARG A 379 -0.29 -22.12 -26.71
CA ARG A 379 0.01 -23.00 -25.57
C ARG A 379 1.51 -23.28 -25.43
N LEU A 380 2.21 -23.44 -26.54
CA LEU A 380 3.66 -23.63 -26.54
C LEU A 380 4.41 -22.35 -26.15
N VAL A 381 3.87 -21.17 -26.47
CA VAL A 381 4.47 -19.89 -26.11
C VAL A 381 3.46 -19.09 -25.28
N PRO A 382 3.28 -19.43 -24.00
CA PRO A 382 2.32 -18.76 -23.15
C PRO A 382 2.71 -17.30 -22.93
N ASP A 383 1.78 -16.49 -22.43
CA ASP A 383 2.07 -15.11 -22.11
C ASP A 383 3.21 -15.04 -21.08
N LEU A 384 4.18 -14.19 -21.37
CA LEU A 384 5.32 -13.93 -20.50
C LEU A 384 5.04 -12.65 -19.71
N PRO A 385 4.72 -12.71 -18.42
CA PRO A 385 4.60 -11.51 -17.62
C PRO A 385 5.96 -10.83 -17.52
N LEU A 386 5.97 -9.51 -17.65
CA LEU A 386 7.15 -8.65 -17.51
C LEU A 386 6.98 -7.75 -16.29
N PRO A 387 7.01 -8.31 -15.06
CA PRO A 387 6.86 -7.51 -13.85
C PRO A 387 8.06 -6.59 -13.67
N VAL A 388 7.80 -5.33 -13.32
CA VAL A 388 8.81 -4.35 -12.97
C VAL A 388 8.92 -4.27 -11.46
N HIS A 389 10.13 -4.45 -10.96
CA HIS A 389 10.50 -4.27 -9.57
C HIS A 389 11.23 -2.93 -9.41
N PRO A 390 10.61 -1.94 -8.75
CA PRO A 390 11.20 -0.61 -8.59
C PRO A 390 12.59 -0.63 -7.92
N GLY A 391 12.83 -1.57 -7.01
CA GLY A 391 14.12 -1.73 -6.34
C GLY A 391 15.26 -2.24 -7.24
N TRP A 392 14.99 -2.55 -8.51
CA TRP A 392 16.00 -3.00 -9.47
C TRP A 392 16.31 -1.94 -10.55
N VAL A 393 15.74 -0.75 -10.40
CA VAL A 393 16.00 0.42 -11.24
C VAL A 393 17.10 1.23 -10.57
N ARG A 394 18.15 1.55 -11.31
CA ARG A 394 19.33 2.24 -10.79
C ARG A 394 19.18 3.76 -10.86
N GLY A 395 18.39 4.24 -11.81
CA GLY A 395 18.14 5.66 -12.06
C GLY A 395 19.24 6.37 -12.84
N ASP A 396 20.34 5.67 -13.15
CA ASP A 396 21.45 6.13 -13.99
C ASP A 396 21.46 5.45 -15.37
N GLU A 397 20.44 4.65 -15.67
CA GLU A 397 20.33 4.00 -16.98
C GLU A 397 20.21 5.06 -18.11
N PRO A 398 20.90 4.87 -19.25
CA PRO A 398 20.93 5.85 -20.34
C PRO A 398 19.53 6.12 -20.93
N GLU A 399 18.60 5.19 -20.78
CA GLU A 399 17.22 5.33 -21.22
C GLU A 399 16.43 6.44 -20.47
N TRP A 400 16.94 6.95 -19.35
CA TRP A 400 16.36 8.09 -18.64
C TRP A 400 16.69 9.45 -19.26
N GLN A 401 17.73 9.53 -20.10
CA GLN A 401 18.21 10.80 -20.66
C GLN A 401 17.29 11.35 -21.78
N ASP A 402 16.32 10.55 -22.22
CA ASP A 402 15.44 10.82 -23.36
C ASP A 402 14.13 11.53 -22.96
N GLU A 403 13.89 11.74 -21.66
CA GLU A 403 12.69 12.41 -21.14
C GLU A 403 12.83 13.94 -21.05
N VAL A 404 13.98 14.48 -21.49
CA VAL A 404 14.31 15.91 -21.46
C VAL A 404 14.43 16.45 -22.89
N VAL A 405 13.32 16.45 -23.63
CA VAL A 405 13.12 17.31 -24.82
C VAL A 405 11.69 17.84 -24.84
#